data_AF-A0A9Q2XSL7-F1
#
_entry.id   AF-A0A9Q2XSL7-F1
#
_cell.length_a   1.000
_cell.length_b   1.000
_cell.length_c   1.000
_cell.angle_alpha   90.00
_cell.angle_beta   90.00
_cell.angle_gamma   90.00
#
_symmetry.space_group_name_H-M   'P 1'
#
loop_
_entity.id
_entity.type
_entity.pdbx_description
1 polymer ?
#
loop_
_entity_poly.entity_id
_entity_poly.type
_entity_poly.pdbx_seq_one_letter_code
_entity_poly.pdbx_strand_id
1 'polypeptide(L)'
;MLYRSDFRQVQGNTIELYREELGQSVGVAGNYKLFSASLKVAYNSTSLSQEETTYNTVREVHRLWQINLPGPTRLQKYLKAEVRELLENNQVPAHEVFDTLGAYYISEAVVGGRIDYSAATKSLRTNSSYDVSVIAQASYQALVGEIKVDNASKLGKDIENFRSVSEFTLQTVGGKPGLASRIFHDDDKHSAFAEWSASLLNYAVLMDFTDDSLAPIWLLVADQKRRDALAQAFPEWLQSKINPVPKQQQVLTINRQPPMICVGNDGGSGAKRDLSVWAPSTDEVNKYGGQFAQPNHASGADGRSVLLRDLYELGYLKAPVSFTLVWTDTGSGKSRDYACWRAVPPAGYRALGDLMVLGSDGYSVPDSMKKNLICVHESLCRDLEESDFRNNAEVWNDTGTGARQDLSLWHITPPDESRAVKAGTFIGVNHRGAINHDDIGRFRGVLGVLLSNYTTS
;
A
#
# COMPACT_ATOMS: atom_id res chain seq x y z
N MET A 1 -42.56 3.87 -5.05
CA MET A 1 -41.94 4.69 -3.98
C MET A 1 -40.46 4.40 -4.02
N LEU A 2 -39.64 5.36 -4.46
CA LEU A 2 -38.19 5.26 -4.27
C LEU A 2 -37.93 5.50 -2.79
N TYR A 3 -37.65 4.44 -2.04
CA TYR A 3 -37.18 4.57 -0.67
C TYR A 3 -35.89 5.41 -0.72
N ARG A 4 -35.83 6.51 0.04
CA ARG A 4 -34.60 7.31 0.18
C ARG A 4 -33.50 6.39 0.68
N SER A 5 -32.46 6.19 -0.13
CA SER A 5 -31.22 5.57 0.33
C SER A 5 -30.36 6.63 1.03
N ASP A 6 -29.75 6.22 2.13
CA ASP A 6 -28.72 7.00 2.81
C ASP A 6 -27.35 6.38 2.49
N PHE A 7 -26.40 7.22 2.08
CA PHE A 7 -25.03 6.80 1.82
C PHE A 7 -24.17 6.99 3.07
N ARG A 8 -23.47 5.93 3.46
CA ARG A 8 -22.47 5.97 4.52
C ARG A 8 -21.16 5.41 3.99
N GLN A 9 -20.05 5.89 4.54
CA GLN A 9 -18.74 5.37 4.20
C GLN A 9 -17.97 5.01 5.46
N VAL A 10 -17.12 4.01 5.33
CA VAL A 10 -16.06 3.70 6.28
C VAL A 10 -14.77 3.59 5.49
N GLN A 11 -13.71 4.28 5.90
CA GLN A 11 -12.43 4.28 5.20
C GLN A 11 -11.23 4.09 6.13
N GLY A 12 -10.08 3.81 5.53
CA GLY A 12 -8.79 3.79 6.22
C GLY A 12 -7.65 3.55 5.23
N ASN A 13 -6.61 4.37 5.28
CA ASN A 13 -5.39 4.15 4.49
C ASN A 13 -4.56 2.95 4.99
N THR A 14 -4.96 2.35 6.12
CA THR A 14 -4.53 1.04 6.59
C THR A 14 -5.74 0.25 7.08
N ILE A 15 -5.61 -1.08 7.13
CA ILE A 15 -6.69 -1.94 7.65
C ILE A 15 -7.00 -1.65 9.12
N GLU A 16 -6.02 -1.23 9.90
CA GLU A 16 -6.20 -0.94 11.31
C GLU A 16 -7.00 0.35 11.53
N LEU A 17 -6.72 1.40 10.75
CA LEU A 17 -7.50 2.64 10.76
C LEU A 17 -8.93 2.42 10.23
N TYR A 18 -9.10 1.57 9.20
CA TYR A 18 -10.43 1.17 8.73
C TYR A 18 -11.25 0.50 9.84
N ARG A 19 -10.64 -0.37 10.65
CA ARG A 19 -11.32 -1.04 11.77
C ARG A 19 -11.70 -0.08 12.89
N GLU A 20 -10.88 0.92 13.15
CA GLU A 20 -11.17 1.97 14.14
C GLU A 20 -12.36 2.83 13.68
N GLU A 21 -12.36 3.26 12.41
CA GLU A 21 -13.48 4.03 11.84
C GLU A 21 -14.78 3.20 11.81
N LEU A 22 -14.68 1.90 11.51
CA LEU A 22 -15.80 0.98 11.56
C LEU A 22 -16.42 0.89 12.98
N GLY A 23 -15.58 0.81 14.01
CA GLY A 23 -16.04 0.77 15.40
C GLY A 23 -16.71 2.08 15.85
N GLN A 24 -16.17 3.22 15.43
CA GLN A 24 -16.76 4.53 15.71
C GLN A 24 -18.13 4.71 15.04
N SER A 25 -18.32 4.16 13.84
CA SER A 25 -19.58 4.28 13.07
C SER A 25 -20.81 3.63 13.72
N VAL A 26 -20.63 2.90 14.82
CA VAL A 26 -21.69 2.17 15.53
C VAL A 26 -21.84 2.58 17.00
N GLY A 27 -21.26 3.74 17.37
CA GLY A 27 -21.45 4.34 18.70
C GLY A 27 -20.64 3.72 19.83
N VAL A 28 -19.69 2.82 19.56
CA VAL A 28 -18.85 2.28 20.62
C VAL A 28 -17.76 3.29 20.98
N ALA A 29 -17.88 3.87 22.17
CA ALA A 29 -16.95 4.89 22.65
C ALA A 29 -15.52 4.33 22.82
N GLY A 30 -14.57 4.84 22.05
CA GLY A 30 -13.16 4.45 22.05
C GLY A 30 -12.65 4.03 20.66
N ASN A 31 -11.33 3.95 20.48
CA ASN A 31 -10.73 3.53 19.21
C ASN A 31 -10.60 2.00 19.18
N TYR A 32 -11.74 1.34 19.07
CA TYR A 32 -11.85 -0.10 19.17
C TYR A 32 -12.03 -0.76 17.81
N LYS A 33 -11.29 -1.85 17.60
CA LYS A 33 -11.25 -2.59 16.32
C LYS A 33 -12.32 -3.68 16.29
N LEU A 34 -13.58 -3.25 16.26
CA LEU A 34 -14.76 -4.11 16.26
C LEU A 34 -14.99 -4.80 14.91
N PHE A 35 -15.89 -5.78 14.91
CA PHE A 35 -16.34 -6.49 13.70
C PHE A 35 -15.21 -7.16 12.89
N SER A 36 -14.17 -7.69 13.55
CA SER A 36 -13.05 -8.36 12.88
C SER A 36 -13.46 -9.44 11.87
N ALA A 37 -14.59 -10.10 12.08
CA ALA A 37 -15.14 -11.08 11.14
C ALA A 37 -15.63 -10.46 9.82
N SER A 38 -16.13 -9.22 9.84
CA SER A 38 -16.61 -8.53 8.62
C SER A 38 -15.47 -8.18 7.67
N LEU A 39 -14.22 -8.12 8.14
CA LEU A 39 -13.06 -7.89 7.27
C LEU A 39 -12.91 -8.96 6.20
N LYS A 40 -13.07 -10.23 6.57
CA LYS A 40 -12.99 -11.37 5.63
C LYS A 40 -14.20 -11.47 4.70
N VAL A 41 -15.29 -10.78 5.05
CA VAL A 41 -16.48 -10.64 4.21
C VAL A 41 -16.31 -9.47 3.22
N ALA A 42 -15.61 -8.42 3.63
CA ALA A 42 -15.43 -7.19 2.85
C ALA A 42 -14.17 -7.20 1.96
N TYR A 43 -13.14 -7.97 2.29
CA TYR A 43 -11.84 -7.93 1.62
C TYR A 43 -11.20 -9.33 1.55
N ASN A 44 -10.51 -9.63 0.44
CA ASN A 44 -9.75 -10.87 0.35
C ASN A 44 -8.54 -10.87 1.30
N SER A 45 -8.13 -12.07 1.72
CA SER A 45 -6.99 -12.26 2.62
C SER A 45 -5.69 -11.70 2.07
N THR A 46 -5.49 -11.75 0.76
CA THR A 46 -4.29 -11.19 0.10
C THR A 46 -4.25 -9.68 0.22
N SER A 47 -5.35 -8.98 -0.05
CA SER A 47 -5.40 -7.53 0.09
C SER A 47 -5.19 -7.11 1.55
N LEU A 48 -5.83 -7.81 2.49
CA LEU A 48 -5.68 -7.56 3.94
C LEU A 48 -4.23 -7.63 4.44
N SER A 49 -3.39 -8.50 3.85
CA SER A 49 -1.99 -8.64 4.25
C SER A 49 -1.07 -7.57 3.68
N GLN A 50 -1.53 -6.75 2.73
CA GLN A 50 -0.71 -5.71 2.08
C GLN A 50 -0.71 -4.41 2.89
N GLU A 51 0.42 -3.69 2.89
CA GLU A 51 0.59 -2.43 3.64
C GLU A 51 0.18 -1.21 2.82
N GLU A 52 0.51 -1.18 1.53
CA GLU A 52 0.20 -0.06 0.61
C GLU A 52 -1.21 -0.17 0.00
N THR A 53 -2.20 -0.44 0.86
CA THR A 53 -3.59 -0.66 0.48
C THR A 53 -4.52 0.21 1.30
N THR A 54 -5.30 1.04 0.61
CA THR A 54 -6.39 1.84 1.21
C THR A 54 -7.69 1.04 1.15
N TYR A 55 -8.44 1.02 2.24
CA TYR A 55 -9.69 0.29 2.38
C TYR A 55 -10.84 1.29 2.46
N ASN A 56 -11.90 1.06 1.70
CA ASN A 56 -13.12 1.84 1.76
C ASN A 56 -14.33 0.94 1.57
N THR A 57 -15.39 1.17 2.35
CA THR A 57 -16.69 0.56 2.13
C THR A 57 -17.74 1.66 1.99
N VAL A 58 -18.34 1.77 0.81
CA VAL A 58 -19.54 2.56 0.57
C VAL A 58 -20.75 1.71 0.91
N ARG A 59 -21.61 2.19 1.80
CA ARG A 59 -22.85 1.53 2.19
C ARG A 59 -24.04 2.32 1.68
N GLU A 60 -24.88 1.68 0.89
CA GLU A 60 -26.19 2.20 0.54
C GLU A 60 -27.24 1.57 1.46
N VAL A 61 -27.86 2.40 2.30
CA VAL A 61 -28.79 1.98 3.36
C VAL A 61 -30.22 2.29 2.93
N HIS A 62 -31.02 1.26 2.69
CA HIS A 62 -32.46 1.38 2.45
C HIS A 62 -33.24 1.03 3.72
N ARG A 63 -33.35 2.01 4.62
CA ARG A 63 -34.08 1.88 5.88
C ARG A 63 -35.59 1.84 5.64
N LEU A 64 -36.26 0.81 6.17
CA LEU A 64 -37.72 0.72 6.21
C LEU A 64 -38.25 1.18 7.56
N TRP A 65 -37.68 0.64 8.65
CA TRP A 65 -38.05 1.00 10.01
C TRP A 65 -36.85 0.94 10.95
N GLN A 66 -37.04 1.52 12.12
CA GLN A 66 -36.09 1.55 13.22
C GLN A 66 -36.80 1.04 14.46
N ILE A 67 -36.22 0.05 15.14
CA ILE A 67 -36.80 -0.58 16.33
C ILE A 67 -35.93 -0.22 17.52
N ASN A 68 -36.52 0.45 18.52
CA ASN A 68 -35.80 0.95 19.68
C ASN A 68 -36.31 0.26 20.95
N LEU A 69 -35.39 -0.24 21.76
CA LEU A 69 -35.68 -0.71 23.10
C LEU A 69 -35.73 0.48 24.08
N PRO A 70 -36.44 0.33 25.21
CA PRO A 70 -36.36 1.31 26.28
C PRO A 70 -34.94 1.43 26.86
N GLY A 71 -34.67 2.53 27.55
CA GLY A 71 -33.37 2.71 28.21
C GLY A 71 -33.07 1.67 29.30
N PRO A 72 -31.79 1.55 29.73
CA PRO A 72 -31.31 0.46 30.59
C PRO A 72 -32.09 0.27 31.89
N THR A 73 -32.47 1.36 32.57
CA THR A 73 -33.23 1.31 33.84
C THR A 73 -34.59 0.63 33.69
N ARG A 74 -35.24 0.75 32.52
CA ARG A 74 -36.50 0.06 32.26
C ARG A 74 -36.25 -1.39 31.84
N LEU A 75 -35.25 -1.63 30.99
CA LEU A 75 -34.86 -2.99 30.56
C LEU A 75 -34.42 -3.89 31.70
N GLN A 76 -33.81 -3.32 32.75
CA GLN A 76 -33.48 -4.04 33.99
C GLN A 76 -34.65 -4.84 34.55
N LYS A 77 -35.90 -4.40 34.37
CA LYS A 77 -37.10 -5.11 34.88
C LYS A 77 -37.53 -6.31 34.02
N TYR A 78 -36.97 -6.45 32.82
CA TYR A 78 -37.35 -7.45 31.81
C TYR A 78 -36.21 -8.42 31.47
N LEU A 79 -35.11 -8.37 32.22
CA LEU A 79 -34.02 -9.34 32.06
C LEU A 79 -34.53 -10.75 32.35
N LYS A 80 -34.15 -11.70 31.50
CA LYS A 80 -34.32 -13.13 31.79
C LYS A 80 -33.57 -13.47 33.08
N ALA A 81 -34.09 -14.43 33.84
CA ALA A 81 -33.57 -14.77 35.17
C ALA A 81 -32.08 -15.17 35.11
N GLU A 82 -31.73 -16.01 34.13
CA GLU A 82 -30.38 -16.49 33.89
C GLU A 82 -29.40 -15.37 33.49
N VAL A 83 -29.86 -14.37 32.73
CA VAL A 83 -29.04 -13.21 32.34
C VAL A 83 -28.78 -12.32 33.55
N ARG A 84 -29.80 -12.09 34.38
CA ARG A 84 -29.65 -11.33 35.62
C ARG A 84 -28.64 -12.00 36.55
N GLU A 85 -28.81 -13.29 36.79
CA GLU A 85 -27.95 -14.06 37.68
C GLU A 85 -26.47 -13.95 37.26
N LEU A 86 -26.19 -14.12 35.96
CA LEU A 86 -24.82 -14.01 35.44
C LEU A 86 -24.25 -12.59 35.54
N LEU A 87 -25.04 -11.57 35.21
CA LEU A 87 -24.60 -10.16 35.25
C LEU A 87 -24.31 -9.68 36.68
N GLU A 88 -25.17 -10.05 37.63
CA GLU A 88 -25.11 -9.58 39.03
C GLU A 88 -24.20 -10.44 39.92
N ASN A 89 -23.73 -11.60 39.46
CA ASN A 89 -22.85 -12.47 40.24
C ASN A 89 -21.40 -11.94 40.27
N ASN A 90 -21.01 -11.36 41.40
CA ASN A 90 -19.66 -10.82 41.65
C ASN A 90 -18.53 -11.87 41.65
N GLN A 91 -18.84 -13.16 41.74
CA GLN A 91 -17.85 -14.25 41.69
C GLN A 91 -17.50 -14.64 40.25
N VAL A 92 -18.35 -14.31 39.27
CA VAL A 92 -18.09 -14.61 37.86
C VAL A 92 -17.16 -13.52 37.28
N PRO A 93 -16.01 -13.88 36.69
CA PRO A 93 -15.13 -12.93 36.02
C PRO A 93 -15.82 -12.21 34.86
N ALA A 94 -15.47 -10.94 34.63
CA ALA A 94 -16.08 -10.14 33.58
C ALA A 94 -15.92 -10.75 32.18
N HIS A 95 -14.77 -11.36 31.88
CA HIS A 95 -14.53 -11.99 30.58
C HIS A 95 -15.49 -13.16 30.31
N GLU A 96 -15.87 -13.93 31.33
CA GLU A 96 -16.81 -15.04 31.19
C GLU A 96 -18.24 -14.53 30.93
N VAL A 97 -18.61 -13.42 31.57
CA VAL A 97 -19.87 -12.72 31.27
C VAL A 97 -19.90 -12.26 29.81
N PHE A 98 -18.82 -11.64 29.33
CA PHE A 98 -18.73 -11.15 27.95
C PHE A 98 -18.67 -12.28 26.92
N ASP A 99 -17.98 -13.38 27.20
CA ASP A 99 -17.92 -14.54 26.32
C ASP A 99 -19.26 -15.26 26.19
N THR A 100 -20.08 -15.20 27.24
CA THR A 100 -21.40 -15.86 27.27
C THR A 100 -22.49 -14.98 26.66
N LEU A 101 -22.54 -13.69 27.00
CA LEU A 101 -23.64 -12.79 26.63
C LEU A 101 -23.33 -11.88 25.43
N GLY A 102 -22.04 -11.67 25.13
CA GLY A 102 -21.57 -10.53 24.36
C GLY A 102 -21.51 -9.26 25.23
N ALA A 103 -20.52 -8.39 24.99
CA ALA A 103 -20.32 -7.17 25.78
C ALA A 103 -21.37 -6.07 25.53
N TYR A 104 -22.08 -6.14 24.41
CA TYR A 104 -23.11 -5.18 23.99
C TYR A 104 -24.38 -5.91 23.57
N TYR A 105 -25.52 -5.27 23.77
CA TYR A 105 -26.80 -5.69 23.21
C TYR A 105 -27.30 -4.65 22.20
N ILE A 106 -28.20 -5.08 21.32
CA ILE A 106 -28.81 -4.19 20.33
C ILE A 106 -29.94 -3.42 21.03
N SER A 107 -29.71 -2.15 21.34
CA SER A 107 -30.72 -1.21 21.87
C SER A 107 -31.55 -0.58 20.76
N GLU A 108 -30.96 -0.41 19.58
CA GLU A 108 -31.62 0.10 18.39
C GLU A 108 -31.21 -0.70 17.16
N ALA A 109 -32.20 -1.10 16.36
CA ALA A 109 -32.03 -1.87 15.14
C ALA A 109 -32.54 -1.09 13.93
N VAL A 110 -31.66 -0.82 12.95
CA VAL A 110 -32.07 -0.32 11.64
C VAL A 110 -32.43 -1.52 10.76
N VAL A 111 -33.68 -1.56 10.29
CA VAL A 111 -34.23 -2.71 9.55
C VAL A 111 -34.62 -2.30 8.14
N GLY A 112 -34.22 -3.12 7.16
CA GLY A 112 -34.40 -2.85 5.75
C GLY A 112 -33.48 -3.71 4.90
N GLY A 113 -32.80 -3.09 3.93
CA GLY A 113 -31.71 -3.73 3.18
C GLY A 113 -30.53 -2.81 2.92
N ARG A 114 -29.31 -3.36 2.94
CA ARG A 114 -28.04 -2.67 2.76
C ARG A 114 -27.28 -3.26 1.59
N ILE A 115 -26.56 -2.40 0.87
CA ILE A 115 -25.54 -2.82 -0.07
C ILE A 115 -24.19 -2.27 0.39
N ASP A 116 -23.20 -3.15 0.54
CA ASP A 116 -21.84 -2.79 0.92
C ASP A 116 -20.91 -2.97 -0.30
N TYR A 117 -20.38 -1.86 -0.82
CA TYR A 117 -19.36 -1.81 -1.86
C TYR A 117 -17.99 -1.54 -1.24
N SER A 118 -17.24 -2.62 -1.02
CA SER A 118 -15.92 -2.59 -0.39
C SER A 118 -14.82 -2.64 -1.44
N ALA A 119 -13.83 -1.76 -1.30
CA ALA A 119 -12.70 -1.62 -2.22
C ALA A 119 -11.38 -1.63 -1.44
N ALA A 120 -10.49 -2.55 -1.78
CA ALA A 120 -9.09 -2.54 -1.38
C ALA A 120 -8.25 -1.97 -2.53
N THR A 121 -7.84 -0.72 -2.39
CA THR A 121 -7.22 0.10 -3.43
C THR A 121 -5.71 0.15 -3.25
N LYS A 122 -4.93 -0.20 -4.27
CA LYS A 122 -3.46 -0.12 -4.24
C LYS A 122 -3.00 1.34 -4.23
N SER A 123 -2.56 1.82 -3.07
CA SER A 123 -2.30 3.25 -2.81
C SER A 123 -1.25 3.82 -3.75
N LEU A 124 -0.11 3.14 -3.94
CA LEU A 124 1.00 3.67 -4.77
C LEU A 124 0.71 3.68 -6.27
N ARG A 125 -0.33 2.96 -6.73
CA ARG A 125 -0.79 2.95 -8.12
C ARG A 125 -1.98 3.88 -8.37
N THR A 126 -2.56 4.42 -7.31
CA THR A 126 -3.65 5.37 -7.43
C THR A 126 -3.10 6.66 -8.01
N ASN A 127 -3.68 7.07 -9.14
CA ASN A 127 -3.37 8.34 -9.79
C ASN A 127 -4.69 9.10 -9.95
N SER A 128 -5.06 9.76 -8.86
CA SER A 128 -6.35 10.41 -8.73
C SER A 128 -6.17 11.85 -8.30
N SER A 129 -7.07 12.70 -8.76
CA SER A 129 -7.16 14.09 -8.31
C SER A 129 -8.13 14.32 -7.16
N TYR A 130 -8.94 13.33 -6.81
CA TYR A 130 -9.88 13.34 -5.69
C TYR A 130 -9.48 12.30 -4.64
N ASP A 131 -9.97 12.48 -3.41
CA ASP A 131 -9.86 11.45 -2.38
C ASP A 131 -10.51 10.14 -2.82
N VAL A 132 -9.90 9.02 -2.44
CA VAL A 132 -10.34 7.67 -2.81
C VAL A 132 -11.80 7.43 -2.40
N SER A 133 -12.24 7.96 -1.26
CA SER A 133 -13.64 7.86 -0.79
C SER A 133 -14.65 8.54 -1.72
N VAL A 134 -14.30 9.70 -2.28
CA VAL A 134 -15.16 10.41 -3.25
C VAL A 134 -15.31 9.58 -4.51
N ILE A 135 -14.21 9.00 -4.98
CA ILE A 135 -14.22 8.17 -6.20
C ILE A 135 -14.89 6.83 -5.97
N ALA A 136 -14.71 6.21 -4.80
CA ALA A 136 -15.37 4.97 -4.44
C ALA A 136 -16.91 5.13 -4.49
N GLN A 137 -17.44 6.21 -3.91
CA GLN A 137 -18.88 6.49 -3.98
C GLN A 137 -19.35 6.82 -5.40
N ALA A 138 -18.62 7.67 -6.13
CA ALA A 138 -19.00 7.95 -7.52
C ALA A 138 -18.95 6.68 -8.40
N SER A 139 -17.95 5.82 -8.19
CA SER A 139 -17.82 4.52 -8.86
C SER A 139 -19.02 3.62 -8.55
N TYR A 140 -19.45 3.57 -7.29
CA TYR A 140 -20.65 2.83 -6.88
C TYR A 140 -21.92 3.40 -7.51
N GLN A 141 -22.17 4.70 -7.39
CA GLN A 141 -23.37 5.33 -7.92
C GLN A 141 -23.46 5.19 -9.45
N ALA A 142 -22.33 5.23 -10.15
CA ALA A 142 -22.27 4.96 -11.58
C ALA A 142 -22.53 3.47 -11.90
N LEU A 143 -22.13 2.55 -11.01
CA LEU A 143 -22.37 1.11 -11.16
C LEU A 143 -23.86 0.78 -11.07
N VAL A 144 -24.57 1.34 -10.09
CA VAL A 144 -26.01 1.10 -9.87
C VAL A 144 -26.92 1.99 -10.73
N GLY A 145 -26.35 2.91 -11.51
CA GLY A 145 -27.08 3.73 -12.47
C GLY A 145 -27.73 4.98 -11.87
N GLU A 146 -27.37 5.36 -10.64
CA GLU A 146 -27.83 6.61 -10.01
C GLU A 146 -27.24 7.85 -10.66
N ILE A 147 -25.99 7.76 -11.13
CA ILE A 147 -25.33 8.84 -11.86
C ILE A 147 -24.86 8.37 -13.23
N LYS A 148 -24.81 9.29 -14.19
CA LYS A 148 -24.15 9.10 -15.48
C LYS A 148 -22.83 9.84 -15.46
N VAL A 149 -21.73 9.13 -15.66
CA VAL A 149 -20.39 9.72 -15.74
C VAL A 149 -19.88 9.57 -17.17
N ASP A 150 -19.43 10.67 -17.77
CA ASP A 150 -18.74 10.65 -19.06
C ASP A 150 -17.31 10.11 -18.87
N ASN A 151 -16.94 9.08 -19.62
CA ASN A 151 -15.62 8.45 -19.55
C ASN A 151 -14.48 9.42 -19.93
N ALA A 152 -14.76 10.44 -20.77
CA ALA A 152 -13.76 11.44 -21.13
C ALA A 152 -13.54 12.48 -20.01
N SER A 153 -14.49 12.62 -19.08
CA SER A 153 -14.40 13.56 -17.96
C SER A 153 -13.30 13.16 -16.97
N LYS A 154 -12.81 14.13 -16.19
CA LYS A 154 -11.82 13.89 -15.14
C LYS A 154 -12.29 12.84 -14.13
N LEU A 155 -13.56 12.93 -13.71
CA LEU A 155 -14.18 11.94 -12.81
C LEU A 155 -14.26 10.56 -13.47
N GLY A 156 -14.58 10.49 -14.77
CA GLY A 156 -14.60 9.24 -15.53
C GLY A 156 -13.23 8.53 -15.52
N LYS A 157 -12.16 9.29 -15.77
CA LYS A 157 -10.77 8.78 -15.75
C LYS A 157 -10.33 8.35 -14.35
N ASP A 158 -10.69 9.11 -13.32
CA ASP A 158 -10.35 8.78 -11.93
C ASP A 158 -11.10 7.52 -11.47
N ILE A 159 -12.37 7.34 -11.85
CA ILE A 159 -13.14 6.10 -11.62
C ILE A 159 -12.51 4.91 -12.36
N GLU A 160 -12.10 5.09 -13.62
CA GLU A 160 -11.44 4.04 -14.40
C GLU A 160 -10.12 3.61 -13.75
N ASN A 161 -9.28 4.56 -13.34
CA ASN A 161 -8.05 4.27 -12.61
C ASN A 161 -8.35 3.53 -11.30
N PHE A 162 -9.26 4.04 -10.48
CA PHE A 162 -9.69 3.40 -9.23
C PHE A 162 -10.14 1.96 -9.45
N ARG A 163 -10.98 1.70 -10.44
CA ARG A 163 -11.43 0.34 -10.76
C ARG A 163 -10.29 -0.57 -11.23
N SER A 164 -9.30 -0.02 -11.94
CA SER A 164 -8.15 -0.78 -12.43
C SER A 164 -7.13 -1.16 -11.35
N VAL A 165 -7.10 -0.42 -10.22
CA VAL A 165 -6.13 -0.62 -9.13
C VAL A 165 -6.77 -1.07 -7.81
N SER A 166 -8.06 -1.42 -7.84
CA SER A 166 -8.79 -1.86 -6.66
C SER A 166 -9.33 -3.26 -6.83
N GLU A 167 -9.33 -3.98 -5.72
CA GLU A 167 -10.06 -5.23 -5.56
C GLU A 167 -11.41 -4.94 -4.90
N PHE A 168 -12.50 -5.45 -5.45
CA PHE A 168 -13.85 -5.16 -4.97
C PHE A 168 -14.52 -6.38 -4.36
N THR A 169 -15.21 -6.18 -3.25
CA THR A 169 -16.20 -7.12 -2.74
C THR A 169 -17.52 -6.38 -2.56
N LEU A 170 -18.61 -7.03 -2.98
CA LEU A 170 -19.93 -6.43 -2.91
C LEU A 170 -20.90 -7.39 -2.21
N GLN A 171 -21.58 -6.89 -1.20
CA GLN A 171 -22.44 -7.67 -0.32
C GLN A 171 -23.81 -7.02 -0.17
N THR A 172 -24.85 -7.83 -0.02
CA THR A 172 -26.19 -7.36 0.32
C THR A 172 -26.62 -7.94 1.66
N VAL A 173 -27.13 -7.10 2.56
CA VAL A 173 -27.74 -7.52 3.82
C VAL A 173 -29.22 -7.21 3.75
N GLY A 174 -30.10 -8.21 3.80
CA GLY A 174 -31.52 -8.04 3.52
C GLY A 174 -31.84 -7.93 2.02
N GLY A 175 -33.14 -7.87 1.71
CA GLY A 175 -33.62 -7.98 0.34
C GLY A 175 -33.57 -9.41 -0.21
N LYS A 176 -34.13 -9.61 -1.39
CA LYS A 176 -34.26 -10.94 -2.01
C LYS A 176 -32.87 -11.54 -2.26
N PRO A 177 -32.58 -12.75 -1.73
CA PRO A 177 -31.28 -13.38 -1.90
C PRO A 177 -31.04 -13.78 -3.36
N GLY A 178 -29.76 -13.89 -3.74
CA GLY A 178 -29.34 -14.30 -5.09
C GLY A 178 -29.35 -13.19 -6.13
N LEU A 179 -29.83 -11.99 -5.82
CA LEU A 179 -29.77 -10.83 -6.73
C LEU A 179 -28.43 -10.11 -6.70
N ALA A 180 -27.64 -10.28 -5.63
CA ALA A 180 -26.33 -9.67 -5.47
C ALA A 180 -25.43 -9.90 -6.70
N SER A 181 -25.30 -11.13 -7.22
CA SER A 181 -24.44 -11.36 -8.38
C SER A 181 -24.88 -10.59 -9.65
N ARG A 182 -26.20 -10.53 -9.91
CA ARG A 182 -26.80 -9.84 -11.07
C ARG A 182 -26.64 -8.33 -10.97
N ILE A 183 -26.86 -7.80 -9.76
CA ILE A 183 -26.16 -6.64 -9.17
C ILE A 183 -24.96 -6.09 -9.95
N PHE A 184 -23.97 -6.96 -10.02
CA PHE A 184 -22.57 -6.55 -10.09
C PHE A 184 -21.93 -6.95 -11.41
N HIS A 185 -22.39 -8.04 -12.02
CA HIS A 185 -21.70 -8.65 -13.15
C HIS A 185 -22.55 -8.73 -14.42
N ASP A 186 -23.87 -8.62 -14.30
CA ASP A 186 -24.78 -8.87 -15.42
C ASP A 186 -25.16 -7.57 -16.13
N ASP A 187 -25.46 -7.67 -17.43
CA ASP A 187 -25.89 -6.53 -18.25
C ASP A 187 -27.21 -5.91 -17.76
N ASP A 188 -28.00 -6.66 -16.98
CA ASP A 188 -29.28 -6.23 -16.43
C ASP A 188 -29.20 -5.67 -15.00
N LYS A 189 -28.00 -5.32 -14.52
CA LYS A 189 -27.72 -4.80 -13.17
C LYS A 189 -28.71 -3.77 -12.62
N HIS A 190 -29.17 -2.81 -13.42
CA HIS A 190 -30.14 -1.80 -12.96
C HIS A 190 -31.52 -2.42 -12.68
N SER A 191 -31.92 -3.41 -13.48
CA SER A 191 -33.15 -4.18 -13.27
C SER A 191 -33.03 -5.06 -12.03
N ALA A 192 -31.90 -5.74 -11.86
CA ALA A 192 -31.62 -6.55 -10.67
C ALA A 192 -31.63 -5.70 -9.39
N PHE A 193 -31.08 -4.49 -9.43
CA PHE A 193 -31.10 -3.55 -8.30
C PHE A 193 -32.53 -3.11 -7.97
N ALA A 194 -33.31 -2.77 -9.00
CA ALA A 194 -34.72 -2.43 -8.83
C ALA A 194 -35.53 -3.60 -8.24
N GLU A 195 -35.27 -4.83 -8.69
CA GLU A 195 -35.90 -6.06 -8.16
C GLU A 195 -35.55 -6.26 -6.68
N TRP A 196 -34.27 -6.09 -6.32
CA TRP A 196 -33.81 -6.20 -4.93
C TRP A 196 -34.44 -5.12 -4.04
N SER A 197 -34.44 -3.86 -4.49
CA SER A 197 -35.02 -2.74 -3.77
C SER A 197 -36.53 -2.91 -3.56
N ALA A 198 -37.26 -3.38 -4.58
CA ALA A 198 -38.69 -3.65 -4.47
C ALA A 198 -39.02 -4.80 -3.50
N SER A 199 -38.08 -5.72 -3.29
CA SER A 199 -38.27 -6.87 -2.40
C SER A 199 -38.16 -6.54 -0.90
N LEU A 200 -37.62 -5.37 -0.55
CA LEU A 200 -37.19 -5.06 0.82
C LEU A 200 -38.29 -5.26 1.86
N LEU A 201 -39.54 -4.90 1.58
CA LEU A 201 -40.66 -5.10 2.52
C LEU A 201 -40.86 -6.57 2.93
N ASN A 202 -40.52 -7.53 2.07
CA ASN A 202 -40.69 -8.96 2.31
C ASN A 202 -39.41 -9.64 2.83
N TYR A 203 -38.27 -8.96 2.74
CA TYR A 203 -36.95 -9.52 3.05
C TYR A 203 -36.13 -8.60 3.96
N ALA A 204 -36.82 -7.76 4.75
CA ALA A 204 -36.19 -6.82 5.65
C ALA A 204 -35.52 -7.55 6.82
N VAL A 205 -34.29 -7.17 7.14
CA VAL A 205 -33.54 -7.69 8.29
C VAL A 205 -32.86 -6.54 9.03
N LEU A 206 -32.38 -6.79 10.25
CA LEU A 206 -31.41 -5.90 10.89
C LEU A 206 -30.21 -5.77 9.94
N MET A 207 -29.97 -4.56 9.46
CA MET A 207 -29.03 -4.32 8.36
C MET A 207 -28.05 -3.21 8.63
N ASP A 208 -28.26 -2.36 9.63
CA ASP A 208 -27.32 -1.31 9.99
C ASP A 208 -27.47 -0.87 11.46
N PHE A 209 -26.51 -0.05 11.89
CA PHE A 209 -26.47 0.51 13.24
C PHE A 209 -26.40 2.04 13.19
N THR A 210 -26.91 2.69 14.23
CA THR A 210 -26.67 4.11 14.52
C THR A 210 -25.74 4.23 15.72
N ASP A 211 -25.45 5.45 16.16
CA ASP A 211 -24.64 5.69 17.36
C ASP A 211 -25.31 5.19 18.65
N ASP A 212 -26.63 4.94 18.61
CA ASP A 212 -27.42 4.45 19.75
C ASP A 212 -27.75 2.95 19.64
N SER A 213 -27.27 2.26 18.60
CA SER A 213 -27.61 0.87 18.33
C SER A 213 -27.02 -0.14 19.31
N LEU A 214 -25.79 0.11 19.77
CA LEU A 214 -25.08 -0.80 20.65
C LEU A 214 -24.98 -0.21 22.05
N ALA A 215 -25.74 -0.78 22.98
CA ALA A 215 -25.68 -0.41 24.38
C ALA A 215 -24.89 -1.46 25.17
N PRO A 216 -23.98 -1.05 26.08
CA PRO A 216 -23.19 -1.99 26.83
C PRO A 216 -24.00 -2.70 27.91
N ILE A 217 -23.73 -4.00 28.11
CA ILE A 217 -24.49 -4.83 29.07
C ILE A 217 -24.32 -4.39 30.52
N TRP A 218 -23.21 -3.72 30.88
CA TRP A 218 -22.97 -3.28 32.25
C TRP A 218 -23.97 -2.20 32.71
N LEU A 219 -24.59 -1.46 31.78
CA LEU A 219 -25.68 -0.53 32.11
C LEU A 219 -26.96 -1.23 32.59
N LEU A 220 -27.08 -2.54 32.35
CA LEU A 220 -28.18 -3.37 32.82
C LEU A 220 -27.94 -3.89 34.26
N VAL A 221 -26.79 -3.60 34.87
CA VAL A 221 -26.47 -4.01 36.24
C VAL A 221 -26.93 -2.96 37.23
N ALA A 222 -27.69 -3.37 38.25
CA ALA A 222 -28.19 -2.47 39.29
C ALA A 222 -27.07 -2.03 40.27
N ASP A 223 -26.21 -2.96 40.69
CA ASP A 223 -25.08 -2.67 41.57
C ASP A 223 -23.99 -1.86 40.85
N GLN A 224 -23.63 -0.72 41.42
CA GLN A 224 -22.68 0.21 40.81
C GLN A 224 -21.25 -0.37 40.77
N LYS A 225 -20.83 -1.11 41.80
CA LYS A 225 -19.48 -1.70 41.84
C LYS A 225 -19.32 -2.75 40.74
N ARG A 226 -20.31 -3.61 40.54
CA ARG A 226 -20.30 -4.63 39.49
C ARG A 226 -20.36 -4.00 38.11
N ARG A 227 -21.19 -2.97 37.92
CA ARG A 227 -21.21 -2.18 36.67
C ARG A 227 -19.82 -1.64 36.33
N ASP A 228 -19.16 -1.00 37.28
CA ASP A 228 -17.84 -0.39 37.06
C ASP A 228 -16.77 -1.46 36.80
N ALA A 229 -16.83 -2.60 37.50
CA ALA A 229 -15.92 -3.71 37.29
C ALA A 229 -16.03 -4.30 35.87
N LEU A 230 -17.25 -4.48 35.36
CA LEU A 230 -17.47 -4.92 33.98
C LEU A 230 -16.95 -3.87 32.98
N ALA A 231 -17.30 -2.59 33.16
CA ALA A 231 -16.86 -1.52 32.28
C ALA A 231 -15.32 -1.40 32.21
N GLN A 232 -14.63 -1.55 33.36
CA GLN A 232 -13.16 -1.51 33.44
C GLN A 232 -12.49 -2.73 32.79
N ALA A 233 -13.14 -3.90 32.79
CA ALA A 233 -12.59 -5.12 32.19
C ALA A 233 -12.78 -5.19 30.66
N PHE A 234 -13.69 -4.37 30.09
CA PHE A 234 -14.01 -4.42 28.67
C PHE A 234 -12.81 -4.18 27.73
N PRO A 235 -11.91 -3.19 27.96
CA PRO A 235 -10.80 -2.93 27.05
C PRO A 235 -9.85 -4.13 26.94
N GLU A 236 -9.51 -4.76 28.07
CA GLU A 236 -8.64 -5.95 28.11
C GLU A 236 -9.30 -7.15 27.43
N TRP A 237 -10.58 -7.41 27.74
CA TRP A 237 -11.33 -8.47 27.08
C TRP A 237 -11.39 -8.26 25.58
N LEU A 238 -11.70 -7.04 25.12
CA LEU A 238 -11.78 -6.77 23.69
C LEU A 238 -10.43 -6.93 23.00
N GLN A 239 -9.34 -6.45 23.61
CA GLN A 239 -8.00 -6.63 23.09
C GLN A 239 -7.66 -8.13 22.90
N SER A 240 -8.13 -8.99 23.80
CA SER A 240 -7.96 -10.45 23.68
C SER A 240 -8.72 -11.06 22.49
N LYS A 241 -9.74 -10.38 21.96
CA LYS A 241 -10.53 -10.83 20.79
C LYS A 241 -10.05 -10.23 19.47
N ILE A 242 -9.13 -9.26 19.51
CA ILE A 242 -8.56 -8.65 18.31
C ILE A 242 -7.57 -9.65 17.69
N ASN A 243 -7.95 -10.23 16.56
CA ASN A 243 -7.01 -10.94 15.71
C ASN A 243 -6.20 -9.91 14.90
N PRO A 244 -4.86 -9.90 15.02
CA PRO A 244 -4.03 -9.09 14.14
C PRO A 244 -4.11 -9.64 12.72
N VAL A 245 -4.08 -8.74 11.73
CA VAL A 245 -4.01 -9.14 10.33
C VAL A 245 -2.53 -9.39 9.99
N PRO A 246 -2.13 -10.63 9.65
CA PRO A 246 -0.74 -10.91 9.30
C PRO A 246 -0.35 -10.09 8.07
N LYS A 247 0.77 -9.36 8.16
CA LYS A 247 1.29 -8.55 7.05
C LYS A 247 2.29 -9.32 6.22
N GLN A 248 2.18 -9.16 4.91
CA GLN A 248 3.11 -9.70 3.96
C GLN A 248 4.32 -8.79 3.89
N GLN A 249 5.41 -9.23 4.51
CA GLN A 249 6.65 -8.46 4.52
C GLN A 249 7.41 -8.56 3.20
N GLN A 250 7.43 -9.73 2.55
CA GLN A 250 8.11 -9.90 1.27
C GLN A 250 7.20 -9.47 0.11
N VAL A 251 7.58 -8.37 -0.55
CA VAL A 251 6.81 -7.72 -1.62
C VAL A 251 7.56 -7.62 -2.95
N LEU A 252 8.86 -7.90 -2.96
CA LEU A 252 9.68 -7.96 -4.18
C LEU A 252 10.29 -9.35 -4.37
N THR A 253 10.36 -9.83 -5.62
CA THR A 253 11.33 -10.90 -5.96
C THR A 253 12.65 -10.30 -6.42
N ILE A 254 13.75 -10.94 -6.07
CA ILE A 254 15.11 -10.54 -6.45
C ILE A 254 15.84 -11.67 -7.16
N ASN A 255 16.23 -11.45 -8.42
CA ASN A 255 17.18 -12.31 -9.10
C ASN A 255 18.59 -11.70 -8.97
N ARG A 256 19.44 -12.37 -8.19
CA ARG A 256 20.82 -11.95 -7.91
C ARG A 256 21.84 -12.38 -8.97
N GLN A 257 21.46 -13.27 -9.87
CA GLN A 257 22.33 -13.82 -10.90
C GLN A 257 21.72 -13.71 -12.30
N PRO A 258 21.29 -12.50 -12.73
CA PRO A 258 20.77 -12.33 -14.07
C PRO A 258 21.90 -12.40 -15.13
N PRO A 259 21.59 -12.76 -16.39
CA PRO A 259 22.50 -12.55 -17.51
C PRO A 259 22.85 -11.06 -17.64
N MET A 260 24.13 -10.75 -17.84
CA MET A 260 24.63 -9.38 -17.96
C MET A 260 25.00 -9.06 -19.41
N ILE A 261 24.73 -7.82 -19.83
CA ILE A 261 25.03 -7.29 -21.16
C ILE A 261 25.97 -6.10 -20.99
N CYS A 262 27.08 -6.07 -21.72
CA CYS A 262 27.98 -4.92 -21.74
C CYS A 262 27.27 -3.74 -22.41
N VAL A 263 27.19 -2.60 -21.73
CA VAL A 263 26.51 -1.40 -22.22
C VAL A 263 27.48 -0.28 -22.60
N GLY A 264 28.77 -0.44 -22.33
CA GLY A 264 29.83 0.47 -22.78
C GLY A 264 31.16 0.21 -22.08
N ASN A 265 32.24 0.73 -22.67
CA ASN A 265 33.55 0.82 -22.03
C ASN A 265 34.17 2.20 -22.31
N ASP A 266 35.14 2.59 -21.49
CA ASP A 266 35.79 3.90 -21.57
C ASP A 266 36.97 3.94 -22.56
N GLY A 267 37.07 2.95 -23.47
CA GLY A 267 38.06 2.94 -24.55
C GLY A 267 37.97 4.24 -25.36
N GLY A 268 39.11 4.93 -25.49
CA GLY A 268 39.21 6.24 -26.16
C GLY A 268 39.06 7.46 -25.25
N SER A 269 38.62 7.29 -23.99
CA SER A 269 38.42 8.40 -23.04
C SER A 269 39.73 9.06 -22.60
N GLY A 270 40.84 8.33 -22.66
CA GLY A 270 42.14 8.77 -22.13
C GLY A 270 42.27 8.65 -20.61
N ALA A 271 41.27 8.11 -19.91
CA ALA A 271 41.40 7.76 -18.51
C ALA A 271 42.55 6.77 -18.31
N LYS A 272 43.22 6.86 -17.15
CA LYS A 272 44.35 5.98 -16.80
C LYS A 272 43.92 4.59 -16.37
N ARG A 273 42.66 4.45 -15.93
CA ARG A 273 42.07 3.19 -15.47
C ARG A 273 41.02 2.78 -16.50
N ASP A 274 40.92 1.48 -16.74
CA ASP A 274 39.86 0.94 -17.59
C ASP A 274 38.53 0.89 -16.83
N LEU A 275 37.44 1.08 -17.56
CA LEU A 275 36.07 0.91 -17.10
C LEU A 275 35.24 0.22 -18.18
N SER A 276 34.47 -0.79 -17.77
CA SER A 276 33.30 -1.23 -18.50
C SER A 276 32.07 -1.23 -17.59
N VAL A 277 30.91 -0.97 -18.17
CA VAL A 277 29.62 -1.00 -17.48
C VAL A 277 28.70 -2.02 -18.11
N TRP A 278 27.90 -2.65 -17.26
CA TRP A 278 27.07 -3.79 -17.58
C TRP A 278 25.67 -3.58 -17.00
N ALA A 279 24.64 -3.94 -17.77
CA ALA A 279 23.26 -3.97 -17.31
C ALA A 279 22.71 -5.40 -17.37
N PRO A 280 21.83 -5.80 -16.44
CA PRO A 280 21.19 -7.09 -16.54
C PRO A 280 20.22 -7.12 -17.73
N SER A 281 20.07 -8.29 -18.35
CA SER A 281 19.03 -8.52 -19.36
C SER A 281 17.66 -8.44 -18.69
N THR A 282 16.77 -7.59 -19.20
CA THR A 282 15.45 -7.31 -18.60
C THR A 282 14.31 -7.76 -19.51
N ASP A 283 13.10 -7.86 -18.95
CA ASP A 283 11.86 -8.13 -19.68
C ASP A 283 10.71 -7.25 -19.17
N GLU A 284 9.45 -7.60 -19.47
CA GLU A 284 8.28 -6.84 -19.05
C GLU A 284 8.05 -6.83 -17.53
N VAL A 285 8.54 -7.82 -16.79
CA VAL A 285 8.31 -7.96 -15.34
C VAL A 285 9.60 -7.84 -14.51
N ASN A 286 10.74 -8.27 -15.06
CA ASN A 286 12.05 -8.20 -14.42
C ASN A 286 12.74 -6.89 -14.79
N LYS A 287 12.85 -6.00 -13.81
CA LYS A 287 13.38 -4.63 -13.93
C LYS A 287 14.70 -4.50 -13.18
N TYR A 288 15.43 -3.42 -13.38
CA TYR A 288 16.73 -3.21 -12.73
C TYR A 288 16.87 -1.80 -12.16
N GLY A 289 17.72 -1.63 -11.14
CA GLY A 289 17.87 -0.38 -10.41
C GLY A 289 19.13 0.45 -10.73
N GLY A 290 20.04 -0.07 -11.56
CA GLY A 290 21.29 0.60 -11.93
C GLY A 290 22.27 -0.33 -12.63
N GLN A 291 23.34 0.22 -13.20
CA GLN A 291 24.39 -0.56 -13.86
C GLN A 291 25.38 -1.15 -12.85
N PHE A 292 26.07 -2.21 -13.26
CA PHE A 292 27.27 -2.70 -12.62
C PHE A 292 28.50 -2.15 -13.35
N ALA A 293 29.52 -1.70 -12.61
CA ALA A 293 30.78 -1.18 -13.17
C ALA A 293 31.93 -2.09 -12.78
N GLN A 294 32.92 -2.27 -13.68
CA GLN A 294 34.14 -3.02 -13.38
C GLN A 294 35.38 -2.34 -13.97
N PRO A 295 36.55 -2.45 -13.29
CA PRO A 295 37.75 -1.68 -13.60
C PRO A 295 38.61 -2.33 -14.70
N ASN A 296 37.97 -2.85 -15.75
CA ASN A 296 38.62 -3.57 -16.85
C ASN A 296 37.71 -3.62 -18.10
N HIS A 297 38.27 -4.02 -19.24
CA HIS A 297 37.54 -4.28 -20.50
C HIS A 297 37.34 -5.78 -20.79
N ALA A 298 37.18 -6.61 -19.75
CA ALA A 298 36.96 -8.04 -19.94
C ALA A 298 35.70 -8.31 -20.79
N SER A 299 35.66 -9.45 -21.47
CA SER A 299 34.53 -9.86 -22.33
C SER A 299 33.30 -10.32 -21.55
N GLY A 300 33.36 -10.40 -20.23
CA GLY A 300 32.25 -10.80 -19.36
C GLY A 300 32.22 -9.99 -18.07
N ALA A 301 31.01 -9.88 -17.49
CA ALA A 301 30.81 -9.19 -16.23
C ALA A 301 31.40 -9.99 -15.04
N ASP A 302 32.26 -9.36 -14.24
CA ASP A 302 32.85 -9.97 -13.03
C ASP A 302 31.93 -9.89 -11.80
N GLY A 303 30.86 -9.09 -11.88
CA GLY A 303 29.77 -9.02 -10.91
C GLY A 303 28.39 -8.94 -11.57
N ARG A 304 27.36 -8.66 -10.76
CA ARG A 304 25.95 -8.65 -11.18
C ARG A 304 25.26 -7.43 -10.62
N SER A 305 24.43 -6.78 -11.42
CA SER A 305 23.36 -5.90 -10.93
C SER A 305 22.06 -6.69 -10.90
N VAL A 306 21.30 -6.58 -9.81
CA VAL A 306 20.14 -7.44 -9.55
C VAL A 306 18.93 -7.06 -10.41
N LEU A 307 18.06 -8.05 -10.69
CA LEU A 307 16.72 -7.80 -11.20
C LEU A 307 15.70 -7.83 -10.06
N LEU A 308 14.72 -6.94 -10.13
CA LEU A 308 13.61 -6.77 -9.19
C LEU A 308 12.28 -6.90 -9.91
N ARG A 309 11.30 -7.50 -9.23
CA ARG A 309 9.90 -7.56 -9.67
C ARG A 309 8.97 -7.34 -8.49
N ASP A 310 7.94 -6.52 -8.68
CA ASP A 310 6.89 -6.26 -7.71
C ASP A 310 5.90 -7.45 -7.70
N LEU A 311 5.89 -8.24 -6.62
CA LEU A 311 5.16 -9.51 -6.54
C LEU A 311 3.65 -9.35 -6.71
N TYR A 312 3.11 -8.24 -6.21
CA TYR A 312 1.68 -7.98 -6.11
C TYR A 312 1.25 -6.79 -6.97
N GLU A 313 2.20 -6.26 -7.76
CA GLU A 313 2.04 -5.02 -8.52
C GLU A 313 1.43 -3.92 -7.67
N LEU A 314 1.98 -3.70 -6.47
CA LEU A 314 1.50 -2.69 -5.52
C LEU A 314 1.99 -1.29 -5.88
N GLY A 315 2.96 -1.18 -6.78
CA GLY A 315 3.56 0.07 -7.22
C GLY A 315 4.86 0.39 -6.49
N TYR A 316 5.50 -0.59 -5.86
CA TYR A 316 6.78 -0.40 -5.17
C TYR A 316 7.93 -0.07 -6.12
N LEU A 317 7.78 -0.38 -7.42
CA LEU A 317 8.74 -0.07 -8.47
C LEU A 317 8.13 0.93 -9.45
N LYS A 318 8.83 2.04 -9.73
CA LYS A 318 8.42 3.03 -10.74
C LYS A 318 9.60 3.49 -11.59
N ALA A 319 9.33 3.85 -12.84
CA ALA A 319 10.34 4.47 -13.70
C ALA A 319 10.79 5.83 -13.12
N PRO A 320 12.06 6.24 -13.33
CA PRO A 320 12.51 7.60 -13.01
C PRO A 320 11.76 8.65 -13.83
N VAL A 321 11.57 9.84 -13.26
CA VAL A 321 10.86 10.94 -13.95
C VAL A 321 11.77 11.73 -14.90
N SER A 322 13.08 11.73 -14.64
CA SER A 322 14.10 12.35 -15.47
C SER A 322 15.49 11.86 -15.07
N PHE A 323 16.55 12.45 -15.63
CA PHE A 323 17.93 12.16 -15.29
C PHE A 323 18.70 13.47 -15.05
N THR A 324 19.51 13.49 -14.00
CA THR A 324 20.43 14.59 -13.69
C THR A 324 21.83 14.21 -14.12
N LEU A 325 22.50 15.12 -14.83
CA LEU A 325 23.88 14.93 -15.25
C LEU A 325 24.82 15.13 -14.06
N VAL A 326 25.60 14.09 -13.73
CA VAL A 326 26.56 14.11 -12.62
C VAL A 326 27.92 14.60 -13.11
N TRP A 327 28.35 14.15 -14.30
CA TRP A 327 29.63 14.47 -14.91
C TRP A 327 29.59 14.27 -16.42
N THR A 328 30.44 15.00 -17.14
CA THR A 328 30.77 14.78 -18.56
C THR A 328 32.25 14.93 -18.79
N ASP A 329 32.75 14.33 -19.86
CA ASP A 329 34.12 14.55 -20.31
C ASP A 329 34.34 15.90 -21.02
N THR A 330 33.42 16.86 -20.88
CA THR A 330 33.54 18.18 -21.51
C THR A 330 34.91 18.80 -21.26
N GLY A 331 35.63 19.11 -22.34
CA GLY A 331 36.99 19.66 -22.31
C GLY A 331 38.12 18.64 -22.47
N SER A 332 37.82 17.34 -22.51
CA SER A 332 38.77 16.26 -22.77
C SER A 332 39.42 16.32 -24.17
N GLY A 333 38.73 16.95 -25.12
CA GLY A 333 39.11 17.00 -26.54
C GLY A 333 38.93 15.66 -27.27
N LYS A 334 38.20 14.70 -26.69
CA LYS A 334 37.89 13.42 -27.33
C LYS A 334 36.77 13.57 -28.36
N SER A 335 36.76 12.66 -29.33
CA SER A 335 35.77 12.64 -30.42
C SER A 335 34.47 11.92 -30.07
N ARG A 336 34.47 11.14 -28.98
CA ARG A 336 33.31 10.45 -28.43
C ARG A 336 33.05 10.99 -27.04
N ASP A 337 31.79 10.93 -26.62
CA ASP A 337 31.33 11.52 -25.38
C ASP A 337 31.23 10.47 -24.26
N TYR A 338 31.54 10.91 -23.04
CA TYR A 338 31.42 10.09 -21.83
C TYR A 338 30.68 10.89 -20.76
N ALA A 339 29.67 10.28 -20.13
CA ALA A 339 28.86 10.95 -19.11
C ALA A 339 28.43 10.00 -17.99
N CYS A 340 28.25 10.57 -16.80
CA CYS A 340 27.61 9.94 -15.66
C CYS A 340 26.26 10.59 -15.40
N TRP A 341 25.22 9.77 -15.23
CA TRP A 341 23.84 10.21 -15.04
C TRP A 341 23.22 9.57 -13.81
N ARG A 342 22.45 10.36 -13.08
CA ARG A 342 21.65 9.91 -11.95
C ARG A 342 20.17 9.93 -12.31
N ALA A 343 19.47 8.82 -12.08
CA ALA A 343 18.02 8.78 -12.17
C ALA A 343 17.41 9.73 -11.12
N VAL A 344 16.45 10.55 -11.55
CA VAL A 344 15.62 11.34 -10.64
C VAL A 344 14.40 10.49 -10.29
N PRO A 345 14.29 10.00 -9.04
CA PRO A 345 13.15 9.17 -8.65
C PRO A 345 11.85 10.01 -8.63
N PRO A 346 10.68 9.39 -8.86
CA PRO A 346 9.40 10.00 -8.49
C PRO A 346 9.36 10.34 -6.99
N ALA A 347 8.50 11.28 -6.61
CA ALA A 347 8.28 11.59 -5.19
C ALA A 347 7.91 10.32 -4.39
N GLY A 348 8.57 10.11 -3.25
CA GLY A 348 8.42 8.91 -2.42
C GLY A 348 9.25 7.69 -2.88
N TYR A 349 10.13 7.84 -3.87
CA TYR A 349 11.00 6.74 -4.35
C TYR A 349 12.48 7.10 -4.20
N ARG A 350 13.34 6.09 -4.37
CA ARG A 350 14.81 6.18 -4.37
C ARG A 350 15.37 5.46 -5.59
N ALA A 351 16.37 6.05 -6.24
CA ALA A 351 17.20 5.35 -7.22
C ALA A 351 18.18 4.41 -6.49
N LEU A 352 18.55 3.29 -7.11
CA LEU A 352 19.48 2.32 -6.51
C LEU A 352 20.92 2.47 -7.02
N GLY A 353 21.15 3.29 -8.06
CA GLY A 353 22.47 3.54 -8.60
C GLY A 353 22.44 4.46 -9.82
N ASP A 354 23.62 4.82 -10.29
CA ASP A 354 23.82 5.70 -11.43
C ASP A 354 24.05 4.90 -12.72
N LEU A 355 24.13 5.62 -13.84
CA LEU A 355 24.41 5.10 -15.17
C LEU A 355 25.65 5.80 -15.73
N MET A 356 26.53 5.04 -16.36
CA MET A 356 27.51 5.57 -17.30
C MET A 356 27.01 5.40 -18.73
N VAL A 357 27.20 6.45 -19.53
CA VAL A 357 27.05 6.45 -20.98
C VAL A 357 28.46 6.66 -21.53
N LEU A 358 29.03 5.63 -22.14
CA LEU A 358 30.45 5.61 -22.54
C LEU A 358 30.59 5.49 -24.04
N GLY A 359 31.41 6.36 -24.63
CA GLY A 359 31.78 6.30 -26.05
C GLY A 359 30.58 6.55 -26.98
N SER A 360 29.68 7.46 -26.63
CA SER A 360 28.47 7.80 -27.39
C SER A 360 28.66 9.01 -28.32
N ASP A 361 27.68 9.23 -29.20
CA ASP A 361 27.50 10.48 -29.95
C ASP A 361 26.54 11.38 -29.17
N GLY A 362 27.07 12.28 -28.36
CA GLY A 362 26.34 13.13 -27.42
C GLY A 362 26.22 12.54 -26.02
N TYR A 363 25.79 13.39 -25.08
CA TYR A 363 25.70 13.06 -23.65
C TYR A 363 24.38 12.40 -23.24
N SER A 364 23.39 12.28 -24.12
CA SER A 364 22.04 11.82 -23.76
C SER A 364 22.01 10.36 -23.29
N VAL A 365 21.22 10.07 -22.25
CA VAL A 365 20.93 8.68 -21.84
C VAL A 365 20.20 7.95 -22.98
N PRO A 366 20.72 6.82 -23.50
CA PRO A 366 20.05 6.04 -24.55
C PRO A 366 18.73 5.42 -24.07
N ASP A 367 17.75 5.29 -24.95
CA ASP A 367 16.43 4.70 -24.60
C ASP A 367 16.53 3.24 -24.17
N SER A 368 17.51 2.50 -24.68
CA SER A 368 17.81 1.13 -24.24
C SER A 368 18.22 1.06 -22.77
N MET A 369 18.88 2.09 -22.23
CA MET A 369 19.24 2.17 -20.81
C MET A 369 18.07 2.67 -19.96
N LYS A 370 17.19 3.52 -20.51
CA LYS A 370 15.97 3.96 -19.79
C LYS A 370 14.96 2.82 -19.64
N LYS A 371 14.87 1.95 -20.65
CA LYS A 371 13.94 0.83 -20.67
C LYS A 371 14.16 -0.05 -19.44
N ASN A 372 13.09 -0.31 -18.69
CA ASN A 372 13.07 -1.18 -17.51
C ASN A 372 13.94 -0.72 -16.32
N LEU A 373 14.51 0.49 -16.36
CA LEU A 373 15.15 1.10 -15.20
C LEU A 373 14.08 1.56 -14.22
N ILE A 374 14.23 1.20 -12.95
CA ILE A 374 13.28 1.55 -11.90
C ILE A 374 13.95 2.22 -10.70
N CYS A 375 13.13 2.96 -9.97
CA CYS A 375 13.34 3.42 -8.61
C CYS A 375 12.45 2.59 -7.69
N VAL A 376 12.83 2.50 -6.43
CA VAL A 376 12.11 1.72 -5.39
C VAL A 376 11.46 2.68 -4.41
N HIS A 377 10.22 2.38 -3.99
CA HIS A 377 9.51 3.19 -3.00
C HIS A 377 10.29 3.25 -1.69
N GLU A 378 10.30 4.41 -1.06
CA GLU A 378 11.15 4.69 0.10
C GLU A 378 10.83 3.82 1.32
N SER A 379 9.60 3.29 1.44
CA SER A 379 9.24 2.36 2.51
C SER A 379 10.02 1.03 2.48
N LEU A 380 10.63 0.70 1.33
CA LEU A 380 11.49 -0.49 1.19
C LEU A 380 12.99 -0.18 1.28
N CYS A 381 13.35 1.09 1.46
CA CYS A 381 14.73 1.54 1.43
C CYS A 381 15.14 2.17 2.75
N ARG A 382 16.45 2.18 3.00
CA ARG A 382 17.09 3.17 3.87
C ARG A 382 17.93 4.12 3.03
N ASP A 383 18.24 5.29 3.58
CA ASP A 383 19.22 6.19 2.98
C ASP A 383 20.61 5.53 2.94
N LEU A 384 21.45 5.99 2.00
CA LEU A 384 22.85 5.62 1.95
C LEU A 384 23.61 6.13 3.18
N GLU A 385 24.60 5.36 3.61
CA GLU A 385 25.50 5.68 4.71
C GLU A 385 26.96 5.54 4.27
N GLU A 386 27.91 6.21 4.94
CA GLU A 386 29.34 6.09 4.61
C GLU A 386 29.84 4.64 4.67
N SER A 387 29.23 3.81 5.52
CA SER A 387 29.56 2.39 5.62
C SER A 387 29.25 1.59 4.35
N ASP A 388 28.37 2.08 3.48
CA ASP A 388 28.05 1.44 2.20
C ASP A 388 29.18 1.56 1.17
N PHE A 389 30.22 2.35 1.46
CA PHE A 389 31.34 2.64 0.55
C PHE A 389 32.71 2.23 1.09
N ARG A 390 32.75 1.42 2.16
CA ARG A 390 34.01 0.95 2.77
C ARG A 390 34.67 -0.16 1.93
N ASN A 391 35.95 -0.43 2.18
CA ASN A 391 36.78 -1.50 1.57
C ASN A 391 37.14 -1.33 0.08
N ASN A 392 37.80 -0.23 -0.32
CA ASN A 392 38.22 0.00 -1.72
C ASN A 392 37.07 -0.08 -2.74
N ALA A 393 35.89 0.42 -2.39
CA ALA A 393 34.72 0.43 -3.26
C ALA A 393 34.88 1.36 -4.50
N GLU A 394 35.95 2.15 -4.60
CA GLU A 394 36.25 2.96 -5.78
C GLU A 394 36.57 2.05 -6.99
N VAL A 395 35.66 2.07 -7.96
CA VAL A 395 35.78 1.27 -9.18
C VAL A 395 36.65 1.99 -10.20
N TRP A 396 36.41 3.28 -10.42
CA TRP A 396 37.04 4.04 -11.47
C TRP A 396 37.03 5.53 -11.13
N ASN A 397 37.97 6.28 -11.71
CA ASN A 397 37.94 7.73 -11.71
C ASN A 397 38.45 8.27 -13.05
N ASP A 398 38.07 9.50 -13.36
CA ASP A 398 38.32 10.12 -14.67
C ASP A 398 39.74 10.69 -14.84
N THR A 399 40.68 10.34 -13.95
CA THR A 399 42.06 10.82 -14.03
C THR A 399 42.67 10.43 -15.38
N GLY A 400 43.15 11.44 -16.13
CA GLY A 400 43.79 11.27 -17.43
C GLY A 400 42.91 11.67 -18.62
N THR A 401 41.59 11.75 -18.44
CA THR A 401 40.66 12.12 -19.51
C THR A 401 40.89 13.54 -20.04
N GLY A 402 41.32 14.46 -19.16
CA GLY A 402 41.43 15.89 -19.47
C GLY A 402 40.11 16.64 -19.38
N ALA A 403 39.06 16.01 -18.86
CA ALA A 403 37.78 16.66 -18.59
C ALA A 403 37.95 17.84 -17.62
N ARG A 404 37.06 18.83 -17.72
CA ARG A 404 37.05 20.00 -16.80
C ARG A 404 36.54 19.67 -15.41
N GLN A 405 35.65 18.69 -15.32
CA GLN A 405 35.07 18.19 -14.08
C GLN A 405 35.74 16.88 -13.72
N ASP A 406 35.75 16.56 -12.43
CA ASP A 406 36.30 15.30 -11.93
C ASP A 406 35.17 14.31 -11.60
N LEU A 407 35.42 13.02 -11.74
CA LEU A 407 34.47 11.97 -11.37
C LEU A 407 35.19 10.80 -10.71
N SER A 408 34.59 10.29 -9.64
CA SER A 408 34.89 8.94 -9.13
C SER A 408 33.62 8.11 -8.98
N LEU A 409 33.72 6.83 -9.32
CA LEU A 409 32.65 5.84 -9.26
C LEU A 409 32.87 4.88 -8.10
N TRP A 410 31.83 4.66 -7.30
CA TRP A 410 31.89 3.88 -6.07
C TRP A 410 30.78 2.83 -6.04
N HIS A 411 31.14 1.57 -5.81
CA HIS A 411 30.15 0.53 -5.56
C HIS A 411 29.37 0.77 -4.27
N ILE A 412 28.06 0.54 -4.32
CA ILE A 412 27.23 0.47 -3.13
C ILE A 412 27.35 -0.96 -2.55
N THR A 413 27.99 -1.05 -1.40
CA THR A 413 28.37 -2.31 -0.75
C THR A 413 27.92 -2.29 0.71
N PRO A 414 26.65 -2.61 1.00
CA PRO A 414 26.15 -2.62 2.36
C PRO A 414 26.98 -3.57 3.25
N PRO A 415 27.33 -3.18 4.48
CA PRO A 415 28.19 -3.99 5.35
C PRO A 415 27.51 -5.27 5.87
N ASP A 416 26.18 -5.30 5.87
CA ASP A 416 25.37 -6.42 6.34
C ASP A 416 24.30 -6.79 5.31
N GLU A 417 24.60 -7.81 4.50
CA GLU A 417 23.70 -8.30 3.45
C GLU A 417 22.43 -8.96 4.01
N SER A 418 22.40 -9.33 5.30
CA SER A 418 21.20 -9.86 5.96
C SER A 418 20.15 -8.77 6.21
N ARG A 419 20.58 -7.50 6.28
CA ARG A 419 19.70 -6.34 6.50
C ARG A 419 19.48 -5.51 5.24
N ALA A 420 20.45 -5.46 4.34
CA ALA A 420 20.43 -4.63 3.15
C ALA A 420 20.90 -5.39 1.91
N VAL A 421 20.23 -5.17 0.78
CA VAL A 421 20.54 -5.84 -0.47
C VAL A 421 21.78 -5.21 -1.11
N LYS A 422 22.83 -6.01 -1.30
CA LYS A 422 23.89 -5.68 -2.27
C LYS A 422 23.32 -5.77 -3.69
N ALA A 423 22.84 -4.65 -4.20
CA ALA A 423 22.21 -4.55 -5.52
C ALA A 423 23.22 -4.66 -6.68
N GLY A 424 24.52 -4.52 -6.38
CA GLY A 424 25.59 -4.55 -7.38
C GLY A 424 25.57 -3.33 -8.31
N THR A 425 25.23 -2.19 -7.74
CA THR A 425 25.19 -0.89 -8.41
C THR A 425 26.36 -0.02 -7.98
N PHE A 426 26.53 1.13 -8.62
CA PHE A 426 27.50 2.15 -8.25
C PHE A 426 26.87 3.54 -8.26
N ILE A 427 27.58 4.51 -7.69
CA ILE A 427 27.25 5.93 -7.78
C ILE A 427 28.48 6.75 -8.20
N GLY A 428 28.24 7.88 -8.87
CA GLY A 428 29.24 8.87 -9.21
C GLY A 428 29.23 10.08 -8.27
N VAL A 429 30.42 10.55 -7.91
CA VAL A 429 30.62 11.84 -7.23
C VAL A 429 31.51 12.74 -8.07
N ASN A 430 31.16 14.03 -8.15
CA ASN A 430 31.85 15.02 -8.98
C ASN A 430 33.10 15.59 -8.29
N HIS A 431 33.96 14.68 -7.81
CA HIS A 431 35.29 14.94 -7.30
C HIS A 431 36.07 13.62 -7.24
N ARG A 432 37.38 13.73 -7.02
CA ARG A 432 38.24 12.58 -6.71
C ARG A 432 38.33 12.39 -5.19
N GLY A 433 38.51 11.15 -4.75
CA GLY A 433 38.65 10.80 -3.34
C GLY A 433 37.39 10.18 -2.74
N ALA A 434 37.51 9.77 -1.48
CA ALA A 434 36.46 9.03 -0.78
C ALA A 434 35.18 9.83 -0.63
N ILE A 435 34.05 9.13 -0.74
CA ILE A 435 32.72 9.65 -0.37
C ILE A 435 32.78 10.13 1.07
N ASN A 436 32.35 11.38 1.29
CA ASN A 436 32.34 12.02 2.60
C ASN A 436 30.90 12.30 3.06
N HIS A 437 30.78 12.83 4.28
CA HIS A 437 29.50 13.18 4.89
C HIS A 437 28.64 14.13 4.05
N ASP A 438 29.24 15.09 3.33
CA ASP A 438 28.49 16.04 2.50
C ASP A 438 27.90 15.36 1.26
N ASP A 439 28.60 14.38 0.68
CA ASP A 439 28.08 13.56 -0.41
C ASP A 439 26.88 12.73 0.06
N ILE A 440 27.00 12.07 1.23
CA ILE A 440 25.88 11.34 1.85
C ILE A 440 24.68 12.25 2.06
N GLY A 441 24.91 13.48 2.55
CA GLY A 441 23.88 14.49 2.71
C GLY A 441 23.13 14.81 1.41
N ARG A 442 23.85 14.88 0.28
CA ARG A 442 23.25 15.12 -1.06
C ARG A 442 22.48 13.92 -1.60
N PHE A 443 22.75 12.71 -1.12
CA PHE A 443 22.08 11.50 -1.57
C PHE A 443 20.77 11.21 -0.86
N ARG A 444 20.58 11.73 0.37
CA ARG A 444 19.36 11.55 1.16
C ARG A 444 18.13 11.96 0.36
N GLY A 445 17.09 11.12 0.37
CA GLY A 445 15.88 11.37 -0.40
C GLY A 445 15.96 11.03 -1.90
N VAL A 446 17.16 10.81 -2.44
CA VAL A 446 17.38 10.56 -3.88
C VAL A 446 17.85 9.14 -4.15
N LEU A 447 18.88 8.69 -3.44
CA LEU A 447 19.46 7.35 -3.55
C LEU A 447 19.19 6.57 -2.26
N GLY A 448 19.03 5.25 -2.40
CA GLY A 448 18.74 4.40 -1.25
C GLY A 448 19.25 2.98 -1.43
N VAL A 449 19.34 2.28 -0.30
CA VAL A 449 19.68 0.87 -0.24
C VAL A 449 18.41 0.08 0.06
N LEU A 450 18.07 -0.86 -0.81
CA LEU A 450 16.94 -1.77 -0.63
C LEU A 450 17.17 -2.66 0.61
N LEU A 451 16.16 -2.78 1.47
CA LEU A 451 16.23 -3.60 2.67
C LEU A 451 15.91 -5.08 2.37
N SER A 452 16.67 -6.00 2.97
CA SER A 452 16.62 -7.43 2.62
C SER A 452 15.30 -8.11 3.01
N ASN A 453 14.65 -7.66 4.09
CA ASN A 453 13.40 -8.23 4.63
C ASN A 453 12.19 -8.09 3.69
N TYR A 454 12.23 -7.18 2.71
CA TYR A 454 11.16 -7.01 1.73
C TYR A 454 11.34 -7.85 0.46
N THR A 455 12.44 -8.60 0.36
CA THR A 455 12.79 -9.37 -0.83
C THR A 455 12.70 -10.87 -0.60
N THR A 456 12.34 -11.60 -1.65
CA THR A 456 12.41 -13.06 -1.73
C THR A 456 13.09 -13.47 -3.03
N SER A 457 13.79 -14.61 -3.06
CA SER A 457 14.57 -15.03 -4.25
C SER A 457 13.75 -15.81 -5.27
#